data_AF-A0A2V2CGH1-F1
#
_entry.id   AF-A0A2V2CGH1-F1
#
_cell.length_a   1.000
_cell.length_b   1.000
_cell.length_c   1.000
_cell.angle_alpha   90.00
_cell.angle_beta   90.00
_cell.angle_gamma   90.00
#
_symmetry.space_group_name_H-M   'P 1'
#
loop_
_entity.id
_entity.type
_entity.pdbx_description
1 polymer ?
#
loop_
_entity_poly.entity_id
_entity_poly.type
_entity_poly.pdbx_seq_one_letter_code
_entity_poly.pdbx_strand_id
1 'polypeptide(L)'
;MKSRSVPICCSITRKIQERKCISMKWNEYNAAVSASNESARADSHHRAGPEPPETENKEPNRTRNNKITVYLSDAELSRLNAMVDKTIMNREQFIRKMIEGKTITEAPPAPLLQTVRMMKDAQFNIRRISEYALLSRPIDEELLRKTLEDINTCVQEVMARCLPLEERRSDTHEIRPHRPGPDRVR
;
A
#
# COMPACT_ATOMS: atom_id res chain seq x y z
N MET A 1 15.86 45.21 -50.53
CA MET A 1 15.49 44.23 -49.50
C MET A 1 16.76 43.51 -49.03
N LYS A 2 17.21 43.72 -47.79
CA LYS A 2 18.36 43.00 -47.21
C LYS A 2 17.84 42.13 -46.05
N SER A 3 17.84 40.82 -46.27
CA SER A 3 17.52 39.79 -45.28
C SER A 3 18.58 39.79 -44.18
N ARG A 4 18.16 39.99 -42.93
CA ARG A 4 19.02 39.85 -41.75
C ARG A 4 19.06 38.36 -41.36
N SER A 5 20.09 37.65 -41.77
CA SER A 5 20.41 36.34 -41.21
C SER A 5 20.96 36.54 -39.80
N VAL A 6 20.22 36.07 -38.80
CA VAL A 6 20.74 35.99 -37.42
C VAL A 6 21.77 34.87 -37.38
N PRO A 7 23.02 35.11 -36.94
CA PRO A 7 24.04 34.08 -36.94
C PRO A 7 23.66 32.95 -35.97
N ILE A 8 23.68 31.72 -36.47
CA ILE A 8 23.37 30.46 -35.76
C ILE A 8 24.10 30.35 -34.40
N CYS A 9 25.24 31.02 -34.26
CA CYS A 9 26.04 31.10 -33.03
C CYS A 9 25.29 31.77 -31.85
N CYS A 10 24.45 32.79 -32.08
CA CYS A 10 23.67 33.47 -31.02
C CYS A 10 22.53 32.61 -30.46
N SER A 11 21.97 31.70 -31.27
CA SER A 11 20.84 30.86 -30.85
C SER A 11 21.29 29.72 -29.93
N ILE A 12 22.50 29.19 -30.14
CA ILE A 12 23.07 28.10 -29.33
C ILE A 12 23.49 28.62 -27.95
N THR A 13 24.15 29.77 -27.88
CA THR A 13 24.56 30.38 -26.60
C THR A 13 23.36 30.76 -25.74
N ARG A 14 22.27 31.25 -26.34
CA ARG A 14 21.00 31.52 -25.65
C ARG A 14 20.38 30.24 -25.07
N LYS A 15 20.31 29.14 -25.84
CA LYS A 15 19.79 27.85 -25.33
C LYS A 15 20.64 27.27 -24.20
N ILE A 16 21.95 27.47 -24.23
CA ILE A 16 22.86 27.05 -23.14
C ILE A 16 22.62 27.89 -21.88
N GLN A 17 22.43 29.22 -22.02
CA GLN A 17 22.06 30.09 -20.91
C GLN A 17 20.68 29.73 -20.31
N GLU A 18 19.68 29.45 -21.15
CA GLU A 18 18.34 29.04 -20.72
C GLU A 18 18.40 27.73 -19.91
N ARG A 19 19.15 26.72 -20.39
CA ARG A 19 19.34 25.46 -19.66
C ARG A 19 20.07 25.64 -18.33
N LYS A 20 21.08 26.51 -18.28
CA LYS A 20 21.76 26.87 -17.02
C LYS A 20 20.81 27.56 -16.05
N CYS A 21 19.96 28.46 -16.53
CA CYS A 21 18.99 29.18 -15.71
C CYS A 21 17.91 28.24 -15.13
N ILE A 22 17.44 27.27 -15.92
CA ILE A 22 16.50 26.22 -15.46
C ILE A 22 17.16 25.33 -14.40
N SER A 23 18.40 24.88 -14.62
CA SER A 23 19.14 24.07 -13.65
C SER A 23 19.39 24.82 -12.34
N MET A 24 19.70 26.11 -12.41
CA MET A 24 19.95 26.94 -11.23
C MET A 24 18.67 27.14 -10.41
N LYS A 25 17.53 27.42 -11.06
CA LYS A 25 16.21 27.47 -10.40
C LYS A 25 15.80 26.16 -9.75
N TRP A 26 16.14 25.02 -10.35
CA TRP A 26 15.82 23.70 -9.80
C TRP A 26 16.63 23.41 -8.53
N ASN A 27 17.89 23.84 -8.49
CA ASN A 27 18.75 23.72 -7.31
C ASN A 27 18.30 24.66 -6.18
N GLU A 28 17.90 25.90 -6.49
CA GLU A 28 17.34 26.84 -5.51
C GLU A 28 16.04 26.32 -4.90
N TYR A 29 15.16 25.72 -5.72
CA TYR A 29 13.93 25.09 -5.23
C TYR A 29 14.23 23.94 -4.26
N ASN A 30 15.18 23.06 -4.59
CA ASN A 30 15.56 21.97 -3.68
C ASN A 30 16.25 22.47 -2.41
N ALA A 31 17.07 23.52 -2.49
CA ALA A 31 17.68 24.14 -1.33
C ALA A 31 16.62 24.77 -0.41
N ALA A 32 15.60 25.42 -0.97
CA ALA A 32 14.48 25.97 -0.20
C ALA A 32 13.63 24.87 0.45
N VAL A 33 13.34 23.78 -0.26
CA VAL A 33 12.61 22.62 0.28
C VAL A 33 13.40 21.94 1.41
N SER A 34 14.72 21.83 1.27
CA SER A 34 15.61 21.34 2.33
C SER A 34 15.67 22.29 3.53
N ALA A 35 15.78 23.60 3.32
CA ALA A 35 15.77 24.57 4.43
C ALA A 35 14.42 24.57 5.19
N SER A 36 13.29 24.44 4.49
CA SER A 36 11.97 24.35 5.13
C SER A 36 11.77 23.07 5.94
N ASN A 37 12.31 21.94 5.48
CA ASN A 37 12.17 20.67 6.20
C ASN A 37 13.11 20.56 7.42
N GLU A 38 14.20 21.32 7.42
CA GLU A 38 15.12 21.45 8.55
C GLU A 38 14.56 22.43 9.62
N SER A 39 13.96 23.54 9.18
CA SER A 39 13.22 24.47 10.05
C SER A 39 12.01 23.81 10.74
N ALA A 40 11.31 22.89 10.06
CA ALA A 40 10.18 22.17 10.65
C ALA A 40 10.59 21.14 11.72
N ARG A 41 11.86 20.72 11.75
CA ARG A 41 12.38 19.79 12.77
C ARG A 41 12.91 20.49 14.02
N ALA A 42 13.31 21.76 13.93
CA ALA A 42 13.87 22.51 15.06
C ALA A 42 12.81 23.08 16.02
N ASP A 43 11.56 23.27 15.58
CA ASP A 43 10.51 23.96 16.35
C ASP A 43 9.56 23.01 17.12
N SER A 44 9.94 21.73 17.27
CA SER A 44 9.11 20.70 17.94
C SER A 44 9.41 20.50 19.43
N HIS A 45 10.29 21.29 20.04
CA HIS A 45 10.62 21.17 21.46
C HIS A 45 10.17 22.41 22.24
N HIS A 46 8.88 22.46 22.55
CA HIS A 46 8.27 22.97 23.80
C HIS A 46 6.83 23.43 23.56
N ARG A 47 5.89 22.48 23.59
CA ARG A 47 4.57 22.75 24.15
C ARG A 47 4.41 21.88 25.39
N ALA A 48 4.20 22.54 26.53
CA ALA A 48 3.68 21.88 27.73
C ALA A 48 2.43 21.08 27.33
N GLY A 49 2.47 19.77 27.56
CA GLY A 49 1.37 18.88 27.23
C GLY A 49 0.11 19.30 28.00
N PRO A 50 -1.07 19.28 27.38
CA PRO A 50 -2.30 19.21 28.16
C PRO A 50 -2.27 17.92 28.97
N GLU A 51 -2.64 18.00 30.25
CA GLU A 51 -2.95 16.87 31.13
C GLU A 51 -3.69 15.77 30.35
N PRO A 52 -3.34 14.48 30.55
CA PRO A 52 -3.97 13.40 29.80
C PRO A 52 -5.47 13.41 30.09
N PRO A 53 -6.35 13.46 29.07
CA PRO A 53 -7.76 13.21 29.31
C PRO A 53 -7.87 11.82 29.91
N GLU A 54 -8.61 11.76 31.02
CA GLU A 54 -8.97 10.54 31.73
C GLU A 54 -9.24 9.42 30.72
N THR A 55 -8.63 8.26 30.94
CA THR A 55 -8.79 7.09 30.10
C THR A 55 -10.25 6.65 30.14
N GLU A 56 -11.09 7.24 29.29
CA GLU A 56 -12.31 6.62 28.85
C GLU A 56 -11.91 5.27 28.29
N ASN A 57 -12.35 4.22 28.97
CA ASN A 57 -12.19 2.83 28.58
C ASN A 57 -12.84 2.64 27.21
N LYS A 58 -12.10 2.97 26.15
CA LYS A 58 -12.43 2.60 24.78
C LYS A 58 -12.29 1.09 24.74
N GLU A 59 -13.40 0.38 24.96
CA GLU A 59 -13.46 -1.06 24.74
C GLU A 59 -12.80 -1.33 23.39
N PRO A 60 -11.78 -2.21 23.33
CA PRO A 60 -11.12 -2.47 22.08
C PRO A 60 -12.16 -3.10 21.16
N ASN A 61 -12.50 -2.41 20.07
CA ASN A 61 -13.37 -2.89 19.00
C ASN A 61 -12.72 -4.10 18.31
N ARG A 62 -12.74 -5.24 19.00
CA ARG A 62 -12.21 -6.52 18.54
C ARG A 62 -13.41 -7.36 18.15
N THR A 63 -13.46 -7.74 16.88
CA THR A 63 -14.48 -8.66 16.37
C THR A 63 -14.27 -10.09 16.88
N ARG A 64 -13.08 -10.43 17.41
CA ARG A 64 -12.70 -11.78 17.85
C ARG A 64 -12.20 -11.77 19.30
N ASN A 65 -13.02 -12.30 20.21
CA ASN A 65 -12.78 -12.24 21.66
C ASN A 65 -12.29 -13.56 22.27
N ASN A 66 -12.36 -14.67 21.54
CA ASN A 66 -12.00 -16.00 22.04
C ASN A 66 -10.54 -16.33 21.69
N LYS A 67 -9.76 -16.78 22.70
CA LYS A 67 -8.38 -17.24 22.53
C LYS A 67 -8.29 -18.74 22.76
N ILE A 68 -7.63 -19.45 21.86
CA ILE A 68 -7.21 -20.84 22.03
C ILE A 68 -5.70 -20.90 22.25
N THR A 69 -5.24 -21.79 23.13
CA THR A 69 -3.81 -22.08 23.31
C THR A 69 -3.62 -23.57 23.05
N VAL A 70 -2.74 -23.92 22.10
CA VAL A 70 -2.50 -25.30 21.68
C VAL A 70 -1.03 -25.60 21.87
N TYR A 71 -0.73 -26.68 22.60
CA TYR A 71 0.62 -27.20 22.73
C TYR A 71 0.87 -28.19 21.60
N LEU A 72 1.96 -27.99 20.86
CA LEU A 72 2.38 -28.81 19.74
C LEU A 72 3.74 -29.42 20.05
N SER A 73 3.96 -30.66 19.63
CA SER A 73 5.30 -31.24 19.55
C SER A 73 6.12 -30.54 18.46
N ASP A 74 7.45 -30.65 18.52
CA ASP A 74 8.35 -30.06 17.52
C ASP A 74 8.03 -30.53 16.09
N ALA A 75 7.64 -31.80 15.94
CA ALA A 75 7.25 -32.38 14.66
C ALA A 75 5.92 -31.78 14.13
N GLU A 76 4.94 -31.55 15.00
CA GLU A 76 3.67 -30.91 14.63
C GLU A 76 3.86 -29.44 14.27
N LEU A 77 4.66 -28.71 15.04
CA LEU A 77 4.99 -27.32 14.76
C LEU A 77 5.75 -27.18 13.44
N SER A 78 6.69 -28.08 13.16
CA SER A 78 7.44 -28.10 11.90
C SER A 78 6.52 -28.34 10.70
N ARG A 79 5.59 -29.30 10.80
CA ARG A 79 4.59 -29.55 9.75
C ARG A 79 3.67 -28.34 9.54
N LEU A 80 3.24 -27.71 10.63
CA LEU A 80 2.41 -26.49 10.55
C LEU A 80 3.15 -25.37 9.82
N ASN A 81 4.42 -25.10 10.17
CA ASN A 81 5.22 -24.08 9.51
C ASN A 81 5.40 -24.38 8.03
N ALA A 82 5.73 -25.62 7.66
CA ALA A 82 5.87 -26.01 6.27
C ALA A 82 4.58 -25.82 5.45
N MET A 83 3.40 -26.00 6.06
CA MET A 83 2.13 -25.70 5.39
C MET A 83 1.87 -24.19 5.27
N VAL A 84 2.22 -23.41 6.29
CA VAL A 84 2.06 -21.96 6.28
C VAL A 84 3.01 -21.30 5.27
N ASP A 85 4.25 -21.77 5.17
CA ASP A 85 5.28 -21.24 4.27
C ASP A 85 4.92 -21.40 2.79
N LYS A 86 4.08 -22.39 2.47
CA LYS A 86 3.50 -22.57 1.14
C LYS A 86 2.40 -21.57 0.82
N THR A 87 1.97 -20.74 1.76
CA THR A 87 0.86 -19.80 1.61
C THR A 87 1.33 -18.36 1.81
N ILE A 88 0.49 -17.40 1.44
CA ILE A 88 0.74 -15.97 1.71
C ILE A 88 0.23 -15.53 3.10
N MET A 89 -0.35 -16.45 3.86
CA MET A 89 -1.06 -16.16 5.11
C MET A 89 -0.14 -16.29 6.32
N ASN A 90 -0.47 -15.55 7.39
CA ASN A 90 0.16 -15.80 8.68
C ASN A 90 -0.43 -17.07 9.34
N ARG A 91 0.29 -17.61 10.34
CA ARG A 91 -0.10 -18.85 11.03
C ARG A 91 -1.52 -18.81 11.60
N GLU A 92 -1.95 -17.64 12.10
CA GLU A 92 -3.29 -17.48 12.68
C GLU A 92 -4.38 -17.50 11.60
N GLN A 93 -4.18 -16.78 10.48
CA GLN A 93 -5.08 -16.80 9.33
C GLN A 93 -5.20 -18.21 8.75
N PHE A 94 -4.08 -18.93 8.63
CA PHE A 94 -4.05 -20.30 8.17
C PHE A 94 -4.91 -21.21 9.06
N ILE A 95 -4.71 -21.17 10.38
CA ILE A 95 -5.51 -21.97 11.33
C ILE A 95 -6.99 -21.60 11.26
N ARG A 96 -7.33 -20.31 11.17
CA ARG A 96 -8.74 -19.89 11.04
C ARG A 96 -9.37 -20.44 9.76
N LYS A 97 -8.69 -20.38 8.62
CA LYS A 97 -9.18 -20.94 7.35
C LYS A 97 -9.35 -22.46 7.41
N MET A 98 -8.43 -23.16 8.09
CA MET A 98 -8.56 -24.60 8.36
C MET A 98 -9.80 -24.92 9.20
N ILE A 99 -10.06 -24.14 10.27
CA ILE A 99 -11.24 -24.31 11.13
C ILE A 99 -12.54 -24.00 10.36
N GLU A 100 -12.53 -22.99 9.49
CA GLU A 100 -13.65 -22.67 8.58
C GLU A 100 -13.90 -23.76 7.53
N GLY A 101 -13.00 -24.75 7.40
CA GLY A 101 -13.10 -25.81 6.39
C GLY A 101 -12.83 -25.33 4.96
N LYS A 102 -12.16 -24.18 4.80
CA LYS A 102 -11.87 -23.60 3.48
C LYS A 102 -10.66 -24.28 2.84
N THR A 103 -10.72 -24.48 1.53
CA THR A 103 -9.59 -24.98 0.76
C THR A 103 -8.48 -23.93 0.72
N ILE A 104 -7.36 -24.23 1.37
CA ILE A 104 -6.17 -23.38 1.35
C ILE A 104 -5.39 -23.67 0.06
N THR A 105 -5.18 -22.64 -0.73
CA THR A 105 -4.42 -22.70 -1.98
C THR A 105 -2.96 -22.33 -1.71
N GLU A 106 -2.05 -22.98 -2.44
CA GLU A 106 -0.64 -22.63 -2.40
C GLU A 106 -0.43 -21.20 -2.95
N ALA A 107 0.53 -20.51 -2.36
CA ALA A 107 0.95 -19.20 -2.78
C ALA A 107 1.43 -19.27 -4.24
N PRO A 108 1.11 -18.25 -5.04
CA PRO A 108 1.69 -18.11 -6.37
C PRO A 108 3.22 -18.13 -6.30
N PRO A 109 3.91 -18.60 -7.36
CA PRO A 109 5.36 -18.58 -7.41
C PRO A 109 5.93 -17.22 -6.99
N ALA A 110 6.97 -17.22 -6.14
CA ALA A 110 7.52 -15.98 -5.57
C ALA A 110 7.82 -14.87 -6.60
N PRO A 111 8.35 -15.16 -7.81
CA PRO A 111 8.53 -14.14 -8.84
C PRO A 111 7.22 -13.50 -9.31
N LEU A 112 6.15 -14.29 -9.44
CA LEU A 112 4.83 -13.81 -9.85
C LEU A 112 4.20 -12.95 -8.75
N LEU A 113 4.26 -13.40 -7.50
CA LEU A 113 3.77 -12.63 -6.35
C LEU A 113 4.49 -11.28 -6.23
N GLN A 114 5.82 -11.26 -6.39
CA GLN A 114 6.60 -10.03 -6.36
C GLN A 114 6.22 -9.10 -7.51
N THR A 115 6.04 -9.62 -8.71
CA THR A 115 5.62 -8.84 -9.89
C THR A 115 4.27 -8.17 -9.66
N VAL A 116 3.28 -8.92 -9.15
CA VAL A 116 1.94 -8.37 -8.86
C VAL A 116 2.00 -7.28 -7.78
N ARG A 117 2.84 -7.45 -6.75
CA ARG A 117 3.07 -6.41 -5.73
C ARG A 117 3.67 -5.15 -6.34
N MET A 118 4.69 -5.28 -7.19
CA MET A 118 5.30 -4.15 -7.89
C MET A 118 4.31 -3.41 -8.79
N MET A 119 3.41 -4.12 -9.47
CA MET A 119 2.35 -3.50 -10.28
C MET A 119 1.40 -2.66 -9.43
N LYS A 120 1.01 -3.17 -8.26
CA LYS A 120 0.17 -2.44 -7.29
C LYS A 120 0.88 -1.20 -6.74
N ASP A 121 2.17 -1.32 -6.42
CA ASP A 121 2.96 -0.19 -5.94
C ASP A 121 3.11 0.89 -7.01
N ALA A 122 3.36 0.49 -8.26
CA ALA A 122 3.41 1.42 -9.40
C ALA A 122 2.07 2.16 -9.59
N GLN A 123 0.95 1.44 -9.53
CA GLN A 123 -0.39 2.02 -9.60
C GLN A 123 -0.65 3.04 -8.48
N PHE A 124 -0.27 2.70 -7.25
CA PHE A 124 -0.37 3.61 -6.10
C PHE A 124 0.49 4.86 -6.31
N ASN A 125 1.73 4.70 -6.77
CA ASN A 125 2.63 5.82 -7.02
C ASN A 125 2.11 6.74 -8.13
N ILE A 126 1.60 6.20 -9.23
CA ILE A 126 1.01 6.98 -10.32
C ILE A 126 -0.20 7.79 -9.81
N ARG A 127 -1.08 7.16 -9.02
CA ARG A 127 -2.22 7.84 -8.40
C ARG A 127 -1.76 8.97 -7.48
N ARG A 128 -0.74 8.73 -6.65
CA ARG A 128 -0.20 9.78 -5.77
C ARG A 128 0.41 10.94 -6.56
N ILE A 129 1.09 10.67 -7.69
CA ILE A 129 1.61 11.72 -8.56
C ILE A 129 0.47 12.55 -9.16
N SER A 130 -0.64 11.91 -9.56
CA SER A 130 -1.79 12.63 -10.12
C SER A 130 -2.47 13.59 -9.13
N GLU A 131 -2.41 13.33 -7.83
CA GLU A 131 -2.95 14.22 -6.80
C GLU A 131 -2.24 15.58 -6.74
N TYR A 132 -0.99 15.63 -7.22
CA TYR A 132 -0.18 16.86 -7.30
C TYR A 132 -0.08 17.42 -8.72
N ALA A 133 -0.81 16.85 -9.69
CA ALA A 133 -0.77 17.31 -11.07
C ALA A 133 -1.47 18.67 -11.19
N LEU A 134 -0.71 19.70 -11.59
CA LEU A 134 -1.25 21.01 -11.94
C LEU A 134 -1.65 21.01 -13.41
N LEU A 135 -2.93 20.72 -13.68
CA LEU A 135 -3.49 20.70 -15.03
C LEU A 135 -4.20 22.02 -15.34
N SER A 136 -3.90 22.58 -16.51
CA SER A 136 -4.46 23.87 -16.93
C SER A 136 -5.89 23.79 -17.48
N ARG A 137 -6.37 22.59 -17.84
CA ARG A 137 -7.67 22.39 -18.49
C ARG A 137 -8.46 21.28 -17.80
N PRO A 138 -9.77 21.47 -17.57
CA PRO A 138 -10.64 20.44 -16.99
C PRO A 138 -10.69 19.15 -17.81
N ILE A 139 -10.53 19.25 -19.14
CA ILE A 139 -10.54 18.09 -20.03
C ILE A 139 -9.33 17.17 -19.81
N ASP A 140 -8.19 17.74 -19.42
CA ASP A 140 -6.97 17.00 -19.13
C ASP A 140 -7.10 16.27 -17.78
N GLU A 141 -7.82 16.87 -16.83
CA GLU A 141 -8.11 16.29 -15.50
C GLU A 141 -9.04 15.08 -15.62
N GLU A 142 -10.11 15.20 -16.40
CA GLU A 142 -11.04 14.08 -16.61
C GLU A 142 -10.38 12.93 -17.37
N LEU A 143 -9.54 13.24 -18.37
CA LEU A 143 -8.74 12.24 -19.06
C LEU A 143 -7.77 11.51 -18.10
N LEU A 144 -7.10 12.25 -17.22
CA LEU A 144 -6.22 11.68 -16.20
C LEU A 144 -7.00 10.78 -15.23
N ARG A 145 -8.15 11.25 -14.72
CA ARG A 145 -9.02 10.48 -13.82
C ARG A 145 -9.42 9.14 -14.45
N LYS A 146 -9.93 9.18 -15.69
CA LYS A 146 -10.32 7.98 -16.43
C LYS A 146 -9.15 7.02 -16.65
N THR A 147 -7.98 7.54 -17.03
CA THR A 147 -6.77 6.73 -17.23
C THR A 147 -6.35 6.00 -15.94
N LEU A 148 -6.46 6.65 -14.78
CA LEU A 148 -6.14 6.03 -13.49
C LEU A 148 -7.14 4.93 -13.11
N GLU A 149 -8.41 5.10 -13.45
CA GLU A 149 -9.45 4.09 -13.26
C GLU A 149 -9.19 2.86 -14.14
N ASP A 150 -8.81 3.05 -15.39
CA ASP A 150 -8.45 1.98 -16.31
C ASP A 150 -7.22 1.20 -15.79
N ILE A 151 -6.18 1.91 -15.33
CA ILE A 151 -4.98 1.30 -14.73
C ILE A 151 -5.35 0.51 -13.46
N ASN A 152 -6.17 1.07 -12.58
CA ASN A 152 -6.64 0.39 -11.37
C ASN A 152 -7.38 -0.89 -11.72
N THR A 153 -8.31 -0.84 -12.68
CA THR A 153 -9.08 -2.00 -13.14
C THR A 153 -8.16 -3.09 -13.68
N CYS A 154 -7.21 -2.73 -14.54
CA CYS A 154 -6.22 -3.66 -15.09
C CYS A 154 -5.40 -4.36 -13.97
N VAL A 155 -4.92 -3.61 -12.98
CA VAL A 155 -4.16 -4.18 -11.85
C VAL A 155 -5.04 -5.11 -11.01
N GLN A 156 -6.30 -4.76 -10.77
CA GLN A 156 -7.23 -5.63 -10.04
C GLN A 156 -7.51 -6.94 -10.79
N GLU A 157 -7.66 -6.90 -12.12
CA GLU A 157 -7.84 -8.10 -12.94
C GLU A 157 -6.62 -9.02 -12.89
N VAL A 158 -5.41 -8.44 -13.01
CA VAL A 158 -4.16 -9.21 -12.90
C VAL A 158 -4.05 -9.82 -11.50
N MET A 159 -4.36 -9.06 -10.45
CA MET A 159 -4.38 -9.58 -9.08
C MET A 159 -5.36 -10.75 -8.93
N ALA A 160 -6.59 -10.63 -9.44
CA ALA A 160 -7.61 -11.68 -9.33
C ALA A 160 -7.24 -12.97 -10.07
N ARG A 161 -6.46 -12.88 -11.16
CA ARG A 161 -5.99 -14.04 -11.93
C ARG A 161 -4.73 -14.67 -11.34
N CYS A 162 -3.84 -13.85 -10.81
CA CYS A 162 -2.51 -14.29 -10.37
C CYS A 162 -2.44 -14.61 -8.87
N LEU A 163 -3.33 -14.05 -8.06
CA LEU A 163 -3.37 -14.27 -6.62
C LEU A 163 -4.70 -14.95 -6.26
N PRO A 164 -4.70 -15.91 -5.32
CA PRO A 164 -5.94 -16.41 -4.75
C PRO A 164 -6.77 -15.23 -4.23
N LEU A 165 -8.06 -15.21 -4.56
CA LEU A 165 -8.98 -14.20 -4.04
C LEU A 165 -8.91 -14.24 -2.51
N GLU A 166 -8.27 -13.25 -1.89
CA GLU A 166 -8.62 -12.86 -0.53
C GLU A 166 -10.12 -12.54 -0.61
N GLU A 167 -10.94 -13.47 -0.11
CA GLU A 167 -12.37 -13.29 0.06
C GLU A 167 -12.60 -11.90 0.66
N ARG A 168 -13.04 -10.97 -0.21
CA ARG A 168 -13.65 -9.73 0.25
C ARG A 168 -14.75 -10.15 1.21
N ARG A 169 -14.63 -9.67 2.45
CA ARG A 169 -15.63 -9.67 3.52
C ARG A 169 -17.02 -10.08 3.02
N SER A 170 -17.39 -11.32 3.32
CA SER A 170 -18.77 -11.76 3.42
C SER A 170 -18.87 -12.44 4.78
N ASP A 171 -19.01 -11.63 5.83
CA ASP A 171 -19.40 -12.09 7.15
C ASP A 171 -20.87 -12.55 7.08
N THR A 172 -21.14 -13.67 6.41
CA THR A 172 -22.40 -14.37 6.57
C THR A 172 -22.17 -15.36 7.71
N HIS A 173 -22.33 -14.87 8.94
CA HIS A 173 -22.40 -15.69 10.14
C HIS A 173 -23.64 -16.60 10.06
N GLU A 174 -23.52 -17.76 9.42
CA GLU A 174 -24.41 -18.87 9.76
C GLU A 174 -23.94 -19.45 11.10
N ILE A 175 -24.63 -19.07 12.17
CA ILE A 175 -24.48 -19.64 13.49
C ILE A 175 -24.94 -21.10 13.41
N ARG A 176 -24.00 -22.02 13.24
CA ARG A 176 -24.29 -23.45 13.41
C ARG A 176 -24.44 -23.72 14.91
N PRO A 177 -25.59 -24.25 15.39
CA PRO A 177 -25.75 -24.55 16.80
C PRO A 177 -24.71 -25.58 17.25
N HIS A 178 -23.92 -25.21 18.26
CA HIS A 178 -22.98 -26.11 18.91
C HIS A 178 -23.77 -27.27 19.54
N ARG A 179 -23.52 -28.52 19.13
CA ARG A 179 -23.98 -29.70 19.88
C ARG A 179 -22.97 -29.96 21.01
N PRO A 180 -23.38 -29.97 22.29
CA PRO A 180 -22.54 -30.50 23.35
C PRO A 180 -22.34 -32.01 23.09
N GLY A 181 -21.09 -32.43 22.94
CA GLY A 181 -20.75 -33.85 22.99
C GLY A 181 -20.91 -34.37 24.41
N PRO A 182 -21.21 -35.67 24.62
CA PRO A 182 -21.44 -36.21 25.95
C PRO A 182 -20.18 -36.05 26.81
N ASP A 183 -20.33 -35.38 27.95
CA ASP A 183 -19.31 -35.22 28.97
C ASP A 183 -18.74 -36.60 29.32
N ARG A 184 -17.47 -36.81 28.99
CA ARG A 184 -16.74 -37.96 29.51
C ARG A 184 -16.39 -37.67 30.96
N VAL A 185 -17.28 -38.08 31.85
CA VAL A 185 -16.98 -38.25 33.27
C VAL A 185 -15.80 -39.22 33.41
N ARG A 186 -14.72 -38.77 34.03
CA ARG A 186 -13.80 -39.65 34.75
C ARG A 186 -13.23 -38.93 35.96
#